data_AF-A0A6A6ACK7-F1
#
_entry.id   AF-A0A6A6ACK7-F1
#
_cell.length_a   1.000
_cell.length_b   1.000
_cell.length_c   1.000
_cell.angle_alpha   90.00
_cell.angle_beta   90.00
_cell.angle_gamma   90.00
#
_symmetry.space_group_name_H-M   'P 1'
#
loop_
_entity.id
_entity.type
_entity.pdbx_description
1 polymer ?
#
loop_
_entity_poly.entity_id
_entity_poly.type
_entity_poly.pdbx_seq_one_letter_code
_entity_poly.pdbx_strand_id
1 'polypeptide(L)'
;MASTFHDFSRLSAELRASVWKYALDCETHSDEPLPGRAIEFLDYDPSAGTIAVSISSPYPVLFAVNREARYESAKIQGGEWVPVHVNHASYTGTSRDNGFDICINFSIDNIELSERFLSANMRDSWSVGMPTPENYRLNVLSQILDLDKFKKIETLVISANPPGSAHRLETNAWWRGEGLGTFYPGHLKNVIVSITAQHNHKSDIQDYAVWLQSILEDELEKRWVIDGWESHHPVVSMDVIQNNEA
;
A
#
# COMPACT_ATOMS: atom_id res chain seq x y z
N MET A 1 -1.83 -29.94 -44.96
CA MET A 1 -0.55 -29.68 -44.26
C MET A 1 -0.85 -29.63 -42.78
N ALA A 2 -0.34 -30.58 -41.99
CA ALA A 2 -0.54 -30.57 -40.54
C ALA A 2 0.47 -29.59 -39.92
N SER A 3 0.03 -28.39 -39.59
CA SER A 3 0.78 -27.49 -38.72
C SER A 3 0.81 -28.15 -37.34
N THR A 4 1.90 -28.84 -37.04
CA THR A 4 2.14 -29.38 -35.69
C THR A 4 2.46 -28.19 -34.81
N PHE A 5 1.43 -27.65 -34.14
CA PHE A 5 1.66 -26.71 -33.06
C PHE A 5 2.38 -27.48 -31.96
N HIS A 6 3.60 -27.05 -31.64
CA HIS A 6 4.31 -27.56 -30.49
C HIS A 6 3.55 -27.18 -29.22
N ASP A 7 3.59 -28.06 -28.21
CA ASP A 7 3.08 -27.74 -26.88
C ASP A 7 3.66 -26.40 -26.42
N PHE A 8 2.85 -25.58 -25.75
CA PHE A 8 3.26 -24.24 -25.34
C PHE A 8 4.57 -24.22 -24.54
N SER A 9 4.79 -25.24 -23.69
CA SER A 9 6.02 -25.41 -22.90
C SER A 9 7.28 -25.69 -23.73
N ARG A 10 7.13 -26.12 -24.99
CA ARG A 10 8.23 -26.40 -25.93
C ARG A 10 8.57 -25.22 -26.84
N LEU A 11 7.79 -24.14 -26.79
CA LEU A 11 8.11 -22.91 -27.48
C LEU A 11 9.32 -22.23 -26.83
N SER A 12 10.06 -21.41 -27.60
CA SER A 12 11.15 -20.60 -27.04
C SER A 12 10.62 -19.61 -26.00
N ALA A 13 11.47 -19.19 -25.05
CA ALA A 13 11.09 -18.22 -24.02
C ALA A 13 10.54 -16.92 -24.62
N GLU A 14 11.15 -16.41 -25.68
CA GLU A 14 10.73 -15.19 -26.39
C GLU A 14 9.31 -15.33 -26.97
N LEU A 15 9.01 -16.48 -27.59
CA LEU A 15 7.71 -16.71 -28.20
C LEU A 15 6.62 -16.87 -27.13
N ARG A 16 6.93 -17.54 -26.01
CA ARG A 16 6.00 -17.65 -24.88
C ARG A 16 5.71 -16.30 -24.24
N ALA A 17 6.75 -15.47 -24.05
CA ALA A 17 6.59 -14.09 -23.60
C ALA A 17 5.71 -13.27 -24.54
N SER A 18 5.87 -13.45 -25.85
CA SER A 18 5.06 -12.76 -26.86
C SER A 18 3.60 -13.18 -26.81
N VAL A 19 3.32 -14.48 -26.64
CA VAL A 19 1.96 -15.01 -26.48
C VAL A 19 1.32 -14.51 -25.17
N TRP A 20 2.05 -14.52 -24.06
CA TRP A 20 1.54 -13.99 -22.80
C TRP A 20 1.28 -12.50 -22.88
N LYS A 21 2.18 -11.71 -23.48
CA LYS A 21 1.97 -10.29 -23.70
C LYS A 21 0.69 -10.04 -24.51
N TYR A 22 0.52 -10.75 -25.62
CA TYR A 22 -0.70 -10.65 -26.42
C TYR A 22 -1.96 -11.01 -25.61
N ALA A 23 -1.91 -12.08 -24.81
CA ALA A 23 -3.03 -12.48 -23.98
C ALA A 23 -3.33 -11.46 -22.86
N LEU A 24 -2.30 -10.88 -22.22
CA LEU A 24 -2.45 -9.78 -21.26
C LEU A 24 -3.06 -8.55 -21.92
N ASP A 25 -2.54 -8.16 -23.07
CA ASP A 25 -3.05 -7.04 -23.84
C ASP A 25 -4.53 -7.27 -24.12
N CYS A 26 -4.93 -8.43 -24.67
CA CYS A 26 -6.35 -8.76 -24.91
C CYS A 26 -7.22 -8.71 -23.65
N GLU A 27 -6.67 -9.01 -22.47
CA GLU A 27 -7.38 -8.90 -21.20
C GLU A 27 -7.52 -7.45 -20.72
N THR A 28 -6.49 -6.63 -20.96
CA THR A 28 -6.46 -5.22 -20.57
C THR A 28 -7.07 -4.25 -21.59
N HIS A 29 -7.44 -4.69 -22.80
CA HIS A 29 -8.09 -3.89 -23.86
C HIS A 29 -9.56 -3.49 -23.54
N SER A 30 -9.87 -3.28 -22.26
CA SER A 30 -10.93 -2.36 -21.85
C SER A 30 -10.46 -0.95 -22.22
N ASP A 31 -11.22 -0.20 -23.02
CA ASP A 31 -10.87 1.13 -23.56
C ASP A 31 -10.62 2.24 -22.50
N GLU A 32 -10.67 1.90 -21.21
CA GLU A 32 -10.35 2.82 -20.12
C GLU A 32 -9.02 2.42 -19.46
N PRO A 33 -8.08 3.36 -19.25
CA PRO A 33 -6.89 3.07 -18.46
C PRO A 33 -7.35 2.60 -17.09
N LEU A 34 -7.12 1.32 -16.78
CA LEU A 34 -7.48 0.78 -15.48
C LEU A 34 -6.76 1.62 -14.42
N PRO A 35 -7.49 2.23 -13.47
CA PRO A 35 -6.84 2.86 -12.34
C PRO A 35 -5.96 1.82 -11.63
N GLY A 36 -4.87 2.29 -11.05
CA GLY A 36 -4.00 1.46 -10.22
C GLY A 36 -4.77 0.60 -9.25
N ARG A 37 -4.34 -0.64 -9.04
CA ARG A 37 -5.05 -1.55 -8.14
C ARG A 37 -4.81 -1.09 -6.70
N ALA A 38 -5.84 -1.18 -5.88
CA ALA A 38 -5.69 -0.97 -4.45
C ALA A 38 -5.26 -2.29 -3.81
N ILE A 39 -4.10 -2.28 -3.16
CA ILE A 39 -3.60 -3.39 -2.34
C ILE A 39 -3.78 -2.97 -0.89
N GLU A 40 -4.89 -3.40 -0.30
CA GLU A 40 -5.30 -3.00 1.03
C GLU A 40 -4.81 -4.00 2.08
N PHE A 41 -3.97 -3.55 3.00
CA PHE A 41 -3.65 -4.27 4.22
C PHE A 41 -4.79 -4.09 5.21
N LEU A 42 -5.62 -5.12 5.36
CA LEU A 42 -6.90 -5.07 6.04
C LEU A 42 -6.80 -5.28 7.54
N ASP A 43 -6.12 -6.35 7.96
CA ASP A 43 -6.05 -6.76 9.35
C ASP A 43 -4.73 -7.44 9.64
N TYR A 44 -4.24 -7.29 10.86
CA TYR A 44 -2.99 -7.89 11.30
C TYR A 44 -3.06 -8.20 12.79
N ASP A 45 -2.96 -9.48 13.11
CA ASP A 45 -2.85 -9.97 14.48
C ASP A 45 -1.50 -10.70 14.65
N PRO A 46 -0.48 -10.02 15.22
CA PRO A 46 0.81 -10.64 15.45
C PRO A 46 0.76 -11.76 16.52
N SER A 47 -0.26 -11.77 17.38
CA SER A 47 -0.41 -12.80 18.42
C SER A 47 -0.98 -14.10 17.85
N ALA A 48 -1.92 -14.00 16.91
CA ALA A 48 -2.42 -15.13 16.15
C ALA A 48 -1.51 -15.50 14.97
N GLY A 49 -0.58 -14.62 14.61
CA GLY A 49 0.25 -14.76 13.41
C GLY A 49 -0.62 -14.80 12.16
N THR A 50 -1.49 -13.80 12.01
CA THR A 50 -2.37 -13.65 10.83
C THR A 50 -2.25 -12.26 10.23
N ILE A 51 -2.29 -12.20 8.89
CA ILE A 51 -2.38 -10.97 8.13
C ILE A 51 -3.38 -11.14 6.99
N ALA A 52 -4.26 -10.16 6.80
CA ALA A 52 -5.24 -10.13 5.74
C ALA A 52 -4.91 -9.00 4.76
N VAL A 53 -4.84 -9.33 3.48
CA VAL A 53 -4.61 -8.38 2.39
C VAL A 53 -5.70 -8.58 1.33
N SER A 54 -6.27 -7.48 0.86
CA SER A 54 -7.26 -7.44 -0.22
C SER A 54 -6.68 -6.72 -1.44
N ILE A 55 -7.13 -7.11 -2.64
CA ILE A 55 -6.71 -6.51 -3.90
C ILE A 55 -7.97 -6.19 -4.70
N SER A 56 -8.17 -4.91 -5.04
CA SER A 56 -9.46 -4.42 -5.55
C SER A 56 -9.87 -4.96 -6.91
N SER A 57 -8.91 -5.32 -7.76
CA SER A 57 -9.18 -5.92 -9.06
C SER A 57 -8.64 -7.35 -9.15
N PRO A 58 -9.29 -8.23 -9.94
CA PRO A 58 -8.78 -9.57 -10.15
C PRO A 58 -7.39 -9.49 -10.79
N TYR A 59 -6.49 -10.37 -10.34
CA TYR A 59 -5.25 -10.61 -11.05
C TYR A 59 -5.54 -10.93 -12.53
N PRO A 60 -4.60 -10.61 -13.44
CA PRO A 60 -4.72 -11.08 -14.82
C PRO A 60 -5.03 -12.57 -14.82
N VAL A 61 -5.96 -13.03 -15.64
CA VAL A 61 -6.41 -14.43 -15.73
C VAL A 61 -5.22 -15.35 -15.98
N LEU A 62 -4.19 -14.88 -16.68
CA LEU A 62 -2.94 -15.63 -16.86
C LEU A 62 -2.24 -16.00 -15.55
N PHE A 63 -2.44 -15.23 -14.48
CA PHE A 63 -1.92 -15.59 -13.16
C PHE A 63 -2.61 -16.85 -12.61
N ALA A 64 -3.85 -17.13 -12.99
CA ALA A 64 -4.56 -18.32 -12.54
C ALA A 64 -4.09 -19.61 -13.22
N VAL A 65 -3.43 -19.52 -14.38
CA VAL A 65 -3.17 -20.68 -15.26
C VAL A 65 -2.08 -21.60 -14.71
N ASN A 66 -0.86 -21.11 -14.57
CA ASN A 66 0.27 -21.88 -14.02
C ASN A 66 1.34 -20.94 -13.44
N ARG A 67 2.29 -21.53 -12.71
CA ARG A 67 3.36 -20.77 -12.05
C ARG A 67 4.18 -19.95 -13.05
N GLU A 68 4.54 -20.53 -14.19
CA GLU A 68 5.38 -19.83 -15.16
C GLU A 68 4.67 -18.60 -15.77
N ALA A 69 3.41 -18.78 -16.18
CA ALA A 69 2.57 -17.70 -16.69
C ALA A 69 2.47 -16.55 -15.67
N ARG A 70 2.31 -16.84 -14.37
CA ARG A 70 2.34 -15.82 -13.30
C ARG A 70 3.61 -14.98 -13.31
N TYR A 71 4.78 -15.62 -13.28
CA TYR A 71 6.05 -14.89 -13.18
C TYR A 71 6.33 -14.07 -14.44
N GLU A 72 6.00 -14.61 -15.60
CA GLU A 72 6.27 -13.96 -16.88
C GLU A 72 5.27 -12.84 -17.17
N SER A 73 3.99 -13.04 -16.85
CA SER A 73 2.99 -11.97 -16.89
C SER A 73 3.31 -10.83 -15.93
N ALA A 74 3.76 -11.13 -14.69
CA ALA A 74 4.22 -10.11 -13.76
C ALA A 74 5.36 -9.27 -14.34
N LYS A 75 6.39 -9.91 -14.91
CA LYS A 75 7.51 -9.19 -15.57
C LYS A 75 7.04 -8.31 -16.72
N ILE A 76 6.15 -8.81 -17.58
CA ILE A 76 5.63 -8.07 -18.73
C ILE A 76 4.84 -6.83 -18.28
N GLN A 77 4.08 -6.95 -17.19
CA GLN A 77 3.35 -5.82 -16.59
C GLN A 77 4.22 -4.91 -15.70
N GLY A 78 5.51 -5.20 -15.52
CA GLY A 78 6.38 -4.45 -14.61
C GLY A 78 6.15 -4.74 -13.12
N GLY A 79 5.40 -5.79 -12.80
CA GLY A 79 5.14 -6.26 -11.45
C GLY A 79 6.28 -7.10 -10.87
N GLU A 80 6.39 -7.07 -9.55
CA GLU A 80 7.33 -7.84 -8.75
C GLU A 80 6.58 -8.70 -7.73
N TRP A 81 7.06 -9.93 -7.50
CA TRP A 81 6.55 -10.77 -6.42
C TRP A 81 7.19 -10.34 -5.10
N VAL A 82 6.35 -9.85 -4.19
CA VAL A 82 6.71 -9.27 -2.91
C VAL A 82 6.28 -10.21 -1.79
N PRO A 83 7.22 -10.73 -0.99
CA PRO A 83 6.88 -11.53 0.17
C PRO A 83 6.27 -10.64 1.25
N VAL A 84 5.15 -11.08 1.82
CA VAL A 84 4.50 -10.49 2.98
C VAL A 84 4.71 -11.44 4.14
N HIS A 85 5.45 -10.98 5.15
CA HIS A 85 5.79 -11.75 6.33
C HIS A 85 4.74 -11.53 7.42
N VAL A 86 4.21 -12.62 7.97
CA VAL A 86 3.21 -12.52 9.03
C VAL A 86 3.86 -12.26 10.41
N ASN A 87 5.11 -12.67 10.57
CA ASN A 87 5.91 -12.33 11.74
C ASN A 87 6.95 -11.29 11.34
N HIS A 88 7.27 -10.35 12.24
CA HIS A 88 8.34 -9.37 12.01
C HIS A 88 9.56 -10.08 11.40
N ALA A 89 10.01 -9.57 10.25
CA ALA A 89 11.23 -10.05 9.63
C ALA A 89 12.38 -9.80 10.61
N SER A 90 12.69 -10.79 11.45
CA SER A 90 13.83 -10.70 12.35
C SER A 90 15.08 -10.51 11.49
N TYR A 91 15.84 -9.44 11.77
CA TYR A 91 17.11 -9.12 11.11
C TYR A 91 18.08 -10.32 11.04
N THR A 92 17.88 -11.30 11.91
CA THR A 92 18.56 -12.61 11.96
C THR A 92 17.70 -13.66 11.25
N GLY A 93 17.69 -13.62 9.92
CA GLY A 93 16.80 -14.41 9.08
C GLY A 93 16.64 -15.87 9.51
N THR A 94 15.40 -16.32 9.70
CA THR A 94 14.97 -17.73 9.60
C THR A 94 13.44 -17.94 9.65
N SER A 95 12.59 -16.90 9.72
CA SER A 95 11.13 -17.10 9.65
C SER A 95 10.66 -17.28 8.20
N ARG A 96 10.98 -18.43 7.59
CA ARG A 96 10.65 -18.73 6.18
C ARG A 96 9.25 -19.27 5.92
N ASP A 97 8.45 -19.58 6.94
CA ASP A 97 7.28 -20.45 6.73
C ASP A 97 5.89 -19.81 6.93
N ASN A 98 5.78 -18.59 7.46
CA ASN A 98 4.47 -17.93 7.63
C ASN A 98 4.43 -16.61 6.86
N GLY A 99 4.11 -16.70 5.58
CA GLY A 99 3.94 -15.55 4.68
C GLY A 99 3.33 -15.96 3.35
N PHE A 100 3.05 -14.98 2.50
CA PHE A 100 2.61 -15.20 1.13
C PHE A 100 3.18 -14.14 0.20
N ASP A 101 3.25 -14.45 -1.10
CA ASP A 101 3.73 -13.51 -2.10
C ASP A 101 2.54 -12.81 -2.77
N ILE A 102 2.63 -11.49 -2.89
CA ILE A 102 1.73 -10.68 -3.70
C ILE A 102 2.49 -10.07 -4.87
N CYS A 103 1.88 -10.06 -6.06
CA CYS A 103 2.45 -9.32 -7.18
C CYS A 103 2.04 -7.86 -7.09
N ILE A 104 3.04 -6.97 -6.98
CA ILE A 104 2.88 -5.51 -6.91
C ILE A 104 3.59 -4.87 -8.08
N ASN A 105 2.89 -4.02 -8.83
CA ASN A 105 3.53 -3.06 -9.71
C ASN A 105 3.60 -1.70 -8.99
N PHE A 106 4.74 -1.39 -8.39
CA PHE A 106 4.90 -0.22 -7.53
C PHE A 106 4.67 1.14 -8.21
N SER A 107 4.76 1.22 -9.54
CA SER A 107 4.53 2.47 -10.26
C SER A 107 3.08 2.72 -10.63
N ILE A 108 2.21 1.72 -10.44
CA ILE A 108 0.80 1.77 -10.83
C ILE A 108 -0.10 1.45 -9.64
N ASP A 109 0.21 0.40 -8.88
CA ASP A 109 -0.60 -0.05 -7.74
C ASP A 109 -0.47 0.91 -6.53
N ASN A 110 -1.58 1.08 -5.82
CA ASN A 110 -1.67 1.86 -4.59
C ASN A 110 -1.58 0.92 -3.39
N ILE A 111 -0.69 1.22 -2.45
CA ILE A 111 -0.63 0.47 -1.18
C ILE A 111 -1.52 1.17 -0.17
N GLU A 112 -2.56 0.49 0.31
CA GLU A 112 -3.54 1.07 1.22
C GLU A 112 -3.42 0.47 2.62
N LEU A 113 -3.37 1.34 3.63
CA LEU A 113 -3.40 0.97 5.04
C LEU A 113 -4.79 1.24 5.61
N SER A 114 -5.56 0.16 5.75
CA SER A 114 -6.93 0.20 6.28
C SER A 114 -6.99 0.71 7.72
N GLU A 115 -8.10 1.32 8.11
CA GLU A 115 -8.38 1.60 9.52
C GLU A 115 -8.46 0.35 10.39
N ARG A 116 -8.75 -0.79 9.76
CA ARG A 116 -8.81 -2.09 10.43
C ARG A 116 -7.44 -2.74 10.59
N PHE A 117 -6.42 -2.22 9.92
CA PHE A 117 -5.07 -2.73 10.06
C PHE A 117 -4.60 -2.48 11.49
N LEU A 118 -4.41 -3.56 12.26
CA LEU A 118 -4.20 -3.53 13.72
C LEU A 118 -5.42 -2.98 14.48
N SER A 119 -6.60 -3.54 14.20
CA SER A 119 -7.91 -3.05 14.65
C SER A 119 -8.18 -3.08 16.16
N ALA A 120 -7.35 -3.72 17.01
CA ALA A 120 -7.66 -3.88 18.42
C ALA A 120 -7.46 -2.57 19.22
N ASN A 121 -8.51 -1.74 19.32
CA ASN A 121 -8.73 -0.66 20.31
C ASN A 121 -7.61 0.38 20.48
N MET A 122 -6.58 0.40 19.63
CA MET A 122 -5.40 1.22 19.82
C MET A 122 -5.69 2.72 19.87
N ARG A 123 -6.76 3.19 19.19
CA ARG A 123 -7.18 4.59 19.25
C ARG A 123 -7.75 4.99 20.59
N ASP A 124 -8.65 4.18 21.15
CA ASP A 124 -9.27 4.45 22.44
C ASP A 124 -8.31 4.20 23.61
N SER A 125 -7.31 3.33 23.39
CA SER A 125 -6.23 3.08 24.35
C SER A 125 -4.96 3.89 24.08
N TRP A 126 -5.00 4.84 23.13
CA TRP A 126 -3.84 5.68 22.85
C TRP A 126 -3.58 6.61 24.03
N SER A 127 -2.31 6.92 24.29
CA SER A 127 -1.92 7.85 25.36
C SER A 127 -0.77 8.75 24.90
N VAL A 128 -0.69 9.93 25.51
CA VAL A 128 0.37 10.91 25.21
C VAL A 128 1.75 10.26 25.38
N GLY A 129 2.57 10.36 24.33
CA GLY A 129 3.90 9.77 24.28
C GLY A 129 3.97 8.43 23.56
N MET A 130 2.83 7.81 23.24
CA MET A 130 2.77 6.65 22.36
C MET A 130 2.72 7.08 20.89
N PRO A 131 3.27 6.28 19.95
CA PRO A 131 3.03 6.47 18.52
C PRO A 131 1.53 6.58 18.23
N THR A 132 1.14 7.50 17.35
CA THR A 132 -0.23 7.51 16.83
C THR A 132 -0.51 6.20 16.08
N PRO A 133 -1.79 5.77 15.98
CA PRO A 133 -2.16 4.58 15.24
C PRO A 133 -1.58 4.54 13.82
N GLU A 134 -1.59 5.67 13.12
CA GLU A 134 -1.07 5.82 11.77
C GLU A 134 0.46 5.58 11.72
N ASN A 135 1.22 6.22 12.63
CA ASN A 135 2.66 5.97 12.76
C ASN A 135 2.95 4.50 13.06
N TYR A 136 2.20 3.90 13.98
CA TYR A 136 2.36 2.50 14.34
C TYR A 136 2.11 1.57 13.13
N ARG A 137 1.03 1.79 12.37
CA ARG A 137 0.71 1.02 11.15
C ARG A 137 1.80 1.13 10.09
N LEU A 138 2.34 2.33 9.87
CA LEU A 138 3.44 2.53 8.92
C LEU A 138 4.70 1.78 9.34
N ASN A 139 5.04 1.82 10.63
CA ASN A 139 6.17 1.07 11.16
C ASN A 139 5.96 -0.44 10.99
N VAL A 140 4.76 -0.95 11.26
CA VAL A 140 4.45 -2.37 11.05
C VAL A 140 4.52 -2.74 9.57
N LEU A 141 3.99 -1.91 8.66
CA LEU A 141 4.10 -2.12 7.22
C LEU A 141 5.56 -2.31 6.78
N SER A 142 6.47 -1.48 7.32
CA SER A 142 7.92 -1.58 7.03
C SER A 142 8.59 -2.85 7.55
N GLN A 143 7.94 -3.59 8.45
CA GLN A 143 8.46 -4.81 9.08
C GLN A 143 7.87 -6.10 8.49
N ILE A 144 6.67 -6.00 7.90
CA ILE A 144 6.01 -7.13 7.21
C ILE A 144 6.42 -7.21 5.74
N LEU A 145 6.89 -6.10 5.16
CA LEU A 145 7.49 -6.07 3.82
C LEU A 145 9.01 -6.05 3.94
N ASP A 146 9.69 -6.68 2.98
CA ASP A 146 11.14 -6.52 2.86
C ASP A 146 11.48 -5.04 2.63
N LEU A 147 12.53 -4.54 3.30
CA LEU A 147 12.89 -3.12 3.27
C LEU A 147 13.16 -2.60 1.84
N ASP A 148 13.70 -3.43 0.95
CA ASP A 148 13.94 -3.08 -0.44
C ASP A 148 12.63 -2.91 -1.23
N LYS A 149 11.61 -3.73 -0.92
CA LYS A 149 10.27 -3.66 -1.53
C LYS A 149 9.48 -2.49 -0.98
N PHE A 150 9.51 -2.31 0.34
CA PHE A 150 8.88 -1.20 1.03
C PHE A 150 9.33 0.15 0.45
N LYS A 151 10.63 0.33 0.19
CA LYS A 151 11.18 1.56 -0.39
C LYS A 151 10.79 1.81 -1.84
N LYS A 152 10.27 0.82 -2.57
CA LYS A 152 9.79 0.99 -3.94
C LYS A 152 8.39 1.55 -4.02
N ILE A 153 7.63 1.55 -2.92
CA ILE A 153 6.25 2.07 -2.88
C ILE A 153 6.24 3.52 -3.36
N GLU A 154 5.54 3.78 -4.46
CA GLU A 154 5.42 5.13 -5.03
C GLU A 154 4.14 5.83 -4.55
N THR A 155 3.04 5.10 -4.37
CA THR A 155 1.77 5.65 -3.89
C THR A 155 1.30 4.92 -2.65
N LEU A 156 1.09 5.68 -1.59
CA LEU A 156 0.62 5.20 -0.30
C LEU A 156 -0.72 5.87 0.04
N VAL A 157 -1.72 5.05 0.38
CA VAL A 157 -3.01 5.50 0.88
C VAL A 157 -3.10 5.15 2.37
N ILE A 158 -3.38 6.15 3.21
CA ILE A 158 -3.47 5.96 4.66
C ILE A 158 -4.80 6.51 5.13
N SER A 159 -5.56 5.72 5.87
CA SER A 159 -6.74 6.23 6.57
C SER A 159 -6.33 6.96 7.86
N ALA A 160 -6.69 8.24 7.97
CA ALA A 160 -6.43 9.06 9.16
C ALA A 160 -7.73 9.69 9.66
N ASN A 161 -7.95 9.66 10.97
CA ASN A 161 -9.13 10.29 11.56
C ASN A 161 -8.74 11.26 12.67
N PRO A 162 -9.56 12.28 12.92
CA PRO A 162 -9.35 13.15 14.07
C PRO A 162 -9.40 12.33 15.37
N PRO A 163 -8.59 12.69 16.39
CA PRO A 163 -8.63 12.03 17.68
C PRO A 163 -10.00 12.22 18.35
N GLY A 164 -10.33 11.26 19.22
CA GLY A 164 -11.54 11.33 20.04
C GLY A 164 -11.61 12.60 20.88
N SER A 165 -12.82 12.99 21.29
CA SER A 165 -13.06 14.23 22.04
C SER A 165 -12.19 14.38 23.29
N ALA A 166 -11.86 13.28 23.97
CA ALA A 166 -10.99 13.24 25.13
C ALA A 166 -9.56 13.74 24.86
N HIS A 167 -9.07 13.58 23.63
CA HIS A 167 -7.69 13.87 23.25
C HIS A 167 -7.54 15.12 22.36
N ARG A 168 -8.63 15.80 21.98
CA ARG A 168 -8.57 16.94 21.04
C ARG A 168 -7.72 18.11 21.52
N LEU A 169 -7.61 18.30 22.84
CA LEU A 169 -6.78 19.35 23.45
C LEU A 169 -5.29 18.97 23.53
N GLU A 170 -4.96 17.70 23.29
CA GLU A 170 -3.59 17.19 23.33
C GLU A 170 -2.95 17.38 21.96
N THR A 171 -1.99 18.32 21.86
CA THR A 171 -1.32 18.64 20.58
C THR A 171 -0.67 17.43 19.90
N ASN A 172 -0.27 16.42 20.69
CA ASN A 172 0.39 15.21 20.19
C ASN A 172 -0.59 14.06 19.85
N ALA A 173 -1.90 14.24 20.06
CA ALA A 173 -2.90 13.23 19.72
C ALA A 173 -3.24 13.18 18.23
N TRP A 174 -2.93 14.26 17.52
CA TRP A 174 -3.12 14.36 16.10
C TRP A 174 -1.92 13.74 15.39
N TRP A 175 -2.17 12.92 14.37
CA TRP A 175 -1.09 12.44 13.50
C TRP A 175 -0.58 13.61 12.65
N ARG A 176 0.75 13.75 12.58
CA ARG A 176 1.46 14.83 11.89
C ARG A 176 2.39 14.31 10.81
N GLY A 177 2.18 13.08 10.33
CA GLY A 177 3.06 12.43 9.36
C GLY A 177 4.18 11.62 9.98
N GLU A 178 4.18 11.42 11.30
CA GLU A 178 5.12 10.51 11.93
C GLU A 178 5.04 9.13 11.27
N GLY A 179 6.20 8.53 10.98
CA GLY A 179 6.32 7.26 10.26
C GLY A 179 6.60 7.42 8.75
N LEU A 180 6.18 8.51 8.09
CA LEU A 180 6.40 8.70 6.65
C LEU A 180 7.89 8.77 6.27
N GLY A 181 8.76 9.23 7.16
CA GLY A 181 10.20 9.20 6.91
C GLY A 181 10.82 7.80 6.84
N THR A 182 10.09 6.72 7.14
CA THR A 182 10.59 5.35 6.89
C THR A 182 10.72 5.05 5.40
N PHE A 183 9.96 5.75 4.55
CA PHE A 183 10.06 5.67 3.09
C PHE A 183 11.29 6.41 2.57
N TYR A 184 12.09 7.04 3.43
CA TYR A 184 13.29 7.78 3.05
C TYR A 184 14.59 6.96 3.30
N PRO A 185 15.57 6.99 2.38
CA PRO A 185 15.44 7.35 0.97
C PRO A 185 14.70 6.23 0.22
N GLY A 186 13.69 6.59 -0.58
CA GLY A 186 12.83 5.66 -1.32
C GLY A 186 12.05 6.38 -2.43
N HIS A 187 11.09 5.69 -3.01
CA HIS A 187 10.41 6.08 -4.25
C HIS A 187 9.04 6.72 -4.03
N LEU A 188 8.68 7.05 -2.79
CA LEU A 188 7.39 7.64 -2.46
C LEU A 188 7.18 8.93 -3.26
N LYS A 189 6.13 8.98 -4.06
CA LYS A 189 5.71 10.11 -4.91
C LYS A 189 4.38 10.70 -4.46
N ASN A 190 3.47 9.87 -3.97
CA ASN A 190 2.14 10.31 -3.57
C ASN A 190 1.77 9.76 -2.19
N VAL A 191 1.24 10.63 -1.33
CA VAL A 191 0.61 10.26 -0.07
C VAL A 191 -0.84 10.71 -0.14
N ILE A 192 -1.74 9.75 -0.30
CA ILE A 192 -3.18 9.97 -0.30
C ILE A 192 -3.68 9.69 1.12
N VAL A 193 -4.33 10.68 1.73
CA VAL A 193 -4.88 10.52 3.07
C VAL A 193 -6.39 10.48 3.00
N SER A 194 -6.95 9.32 3.33
CA SER A 194 -8.39 9.11 3.38
C SER A 194 -8.91 9.45 4.77
N ILE A 195 -9.82 10.41 4.85
CA ILE A 195 -10.44 10.86 6.10
C ILE A 195 -11.91 10.47 6.06
N THR A 196 -12.33 9.64 7.01
CA THR A 196 -13.70 9.13 7.07
C THR A 196 -14.57 10.04 7.94
N ALA A 197 -15.61 10.61 7.34
CA ALA A 197 -16.52 11.49 8.06
C ALA A 197 -17.53 10.72 8.94
N GLN A 198 -17.53 10.97 10.26
CA GLN A 198 -18.68 10.60 11.10
C GLN A 198 -19.77 11.66 11.03
N HIS A 199 -21.04 11.24 10.93
CA HIS A 199 -22.22 11.99 10.46
C HIS A 199 -22.48 13.41 11.02
N ASN A 200 -21.85 13.83 12.11
CA ASN A 200 -22.23 15.07 12.82
C ASN A 200 -21.21 16.23 12.73
N HIS A 201 -20.12 16.11 11.98
CA HIS A 201 -18.99 17.05 12.07
C HIS A 201 -18.38 17.48 10.72
N LYS A 202 -19.23 17.80 9.71
CA LYS A 202 -18.76 18.08 8.34
C LYS A 202 -17.80 19.28 8.23
N SER A 203 -18.04 20.37 8.96
CA SER A 203 -17.11 21.52 9.00
C SER A 203 -15.76 21.12 9.60
N ASP A 204 -15.80 20.39 10.72
CA ASP A 204 -14.61 20.05 11.49
C ASP A 204 -13.69 19.08 10.73
N ILE A 205 -14.26 18.24 9.85
CA ILE A 205 -13.50 17.31 9.01
C ILE A 205 -12.79 18.03 7.87
N GLN A 206 -13.42 19.02 7.25
CA GLN A 206 -12.76 19.80 6.21
C GLN A 206 -11.62 20.64 6.78
N ASP A 207 -11.85 21.27 7.93
CA ASP A 207 -10.82 22.02 8.65
C ASP A 207 -9.67 21.09 9.08
N TYR A 208 -10.00 19.88 9.54
CA TYR A 208 -9.00 18.86 9.85
C TYR A 208 -8.20 18.42 8.62
N ALA A 209 -8.85 18.18 7.48
CA ALA A 209 -8.18 17.79 6.24
C ALA A 209 -7.18 18.86 5.77
N VAL A 210 -7.60 20.13 5.80
CA VAL A 210 -6.73 21.27 5.43
C VAL A 210 -5.55 21.39 6.40
N TRP A 211 -5.81 21.28 7.70
CA TRP A 211 -4.76 21.29 8.72
C TRP A 211 -3.77 20.13 8.52
N LEU A 212 -4.29 18.91 8.35
CA LEU A 212 -3.47 17.71 8.20
C LEU A 212 -2.63 17.78 6.94
N GLN A 213 -3.20 18.24 5.83
CA GLN A 213 -2.46 18.42 4.58
C GLN A 213 -1.26 19.34 4.77
N SER A 214 -1.47 20.53 5.36
CA SER A 214 -0.39 21.48 5.61
C SER A 214 0.70 20.89 6.51
N ILE A 215 0.32 20.16 7.56
CA ILE A 215 1.29 19.56 8.48
C ILE A 215 2.09 18.43 7.81
N LEU A 216 1.46 17.61 6.97
CA LEU A 216 2.13 16.55 6.23
C LEU A 216 3.10 17.10 5.18
N GLU A 217 2.69 18.14 4.45
CA GLU A 217 3.55 18.83 3.49
C GLU A 217 4.80 19.41 4.18
N ASP A 218 4.63 20.09 5.33
CA ASP A 218 5.73 20.60 6.14
C ASP A 218 6.69 19.49 6.62
N GLU A 219 6.15 18.36 7.08
CA GLU A 219 6.95 17.24 7.58
C GLU A 219 7.73 16.56 6.46
N LEU A 220 7.12 16.40 5.29
CA LEU A 220 7.77 15.87 4.10
C LEU A 220 8.83 16.84 3.57
N GLU A 221 8.57 18.15 3.56
CA GLU A 221 9.54 19.16 3.13
C GLU A 221 10.81 19.13 4.00
N LYS A 222 10.66 19.10 5.33
CA LYS A 222 11.79 18.99 6.26
C LYS A 222 12.65 17.76 5.94
N ARG A 223 12.02 16.60 5.78
CA ARG A 223 12.73 15.32 5.61
C ARG A 223 13.32 15.11 4.21
N TRP A 224 12.63 15.56 3.15
CA TRP A 224 13.08 15.34 1.76
C TRP A 224 13.97 16.47 1.25
N VAL A 225 13.72 17.72 1.64
CA VAL A 225 14.46 18.88 1.12
C VAL A 225 15.58 19.31 2.06
N ILE A 226 15.26 19.52 3.34
CA ILE A 226 16.19 20.15 4.31
C ILE A 226 17.24 19.14 4.80
N ASP A 227 16.84 17.89 5.05
CA ASP A 227 17.73 16.84 5.55
C ASP A 227 18.57 16.15 4.45
N GLY A 228 18.48 16.60 3.18
CA GLY A 228 19.66 16.66 2.32
C GLY A 228 19.67 16.00 0.93
N TRP A 229 18.55 15.68 0.26
CA TRP A 229 18.63 15.14 -1.12
C TRP A 229 17.46 15.60 -2.02
N GLU A 230 17.78 16.25 -3.15
CA GLU A 230 16.86 16.68 -4.23
C GLU A 230 16.15 15.50 -4.93
N SER A 231 15.32 14.76 -4.20
CA SER A 231 14.37 13.82 -4.75
C SER A 231 13.04 14.53 -5.00
N HIS A 232 12.18 13.93 -5.82
CA HIS A 232 10.84 14.47 -6.05
C HIS A 232 10.09 14.47 -4.71
N HIS A 233 9.75 15.67 -4.22
CA HIS A 233 8.97 15.85 -3.00
C HIS A 233 7.61 15.13 -3.17
N PRO A 234 7.22 14.23 -2.25
CA PRO A 234 5.97 13.51 -2.40
C PRO A 234 4.78 14.47 -2.33
N VAL A 235 3.85 14.33 -3.26
CA VAL A 235 2.62 15.11 -3.29
C VAL A 235 1.64 14.53 -2.28
N VAL A 236 1.12 15.39 -1.41
CA VAL A 236 0.05 15.04 -0.47
C VAL A 236 -1.30 15.37 -1.11
N SER A 237 -2.24 14.43 -1.04
CA SER A 237 -3.64 14.67 -1.41
C SER A 237 -4.58 14.15 -0.34
N MET A 238 -5.72 14.83 -0.20
CA MET A 238 -6.75 14.50 0.79
C MET A 238 -7.97 13.91 0.08
N ASP A 239 -8.43 12.76 0.56
CA ASP A 239 -9.68 12.13 0.13
C ASP A 239 -10.66 12.10 1.31
N VAL A 240 -11.72 12.90 1.24
CA VAL A 240 -12.71 12.99 2.32
C VAL A 240 -13.90 12.10 1.96
N ILE A 241 -13.93 10.91 2.54
CA ILE A 241 -14.96 9.91 2.29
C ILE A 241 -16.20 10.24 3.14
N GLN A 242 -17.32 10.48 2.46
CA GLN A 242 -18.62 10.64 3.09
C GLN A 242 -19.32 9.29 3.13
N ASN A 243 -19.41 8.67 4.31
CA ASN A 243 -20.31 7.56 4.51
C ASN A 243 -21.74 8.10 4.40
N ASN A 244 -22.37 7.92 3.25
CA ASN A 244 -23.81 8.07 3.11
C ASN A 244 -24.39 6.68 3.41
N GLU A 245 -24.74 6.40 4.66
CA GLU A 245 -25.57 5.23 4.94
C GLU A 245 -26.95 5.45 4.30
N ALA A 246 -27.35 4.49 3.45
CA ALA A 246 -28.67 4.40 2.83
C ALA A 246 -29.61 3.54 3.70
#